data_AF-A0A2B8BCI9-F1
#
_entry.id   AF-A0A2B8BCI9-F1
#
_cell.length_a   1.000
_cell.length_b   1.000
_cell.length_c   1.000
_cell.angle_alpha   90.00
_cell.angle_beta   90.00
_cell.angle_gamma   90.00
#
_symmetry.space_group_name_H-M   'P 1'
#
loop_
_entity.id
_entity.type
_entity.pdbx_description
1 polymer ?
#
loop_
_entity_poly.entity_id
_entity_poly.type
_entity_poly.pdbx_seq_one_letter_code
_entity_poly.pdbx_strand_id
1 'polypeptide(L)'
;MATRICKKCSGTRFNNHNACMDCRNARAKVRAARIKANGGSHTRKEWEALKASITACPDCGRAWSDIPFPTVARYNSVITKGHIVPVYHGGTNDIANIKPQCYECNFRQNAGPLKR
;
A
#
# COMPACT_ATOMS: atom_id res chain seq x y z
N MET A 1 -4.76 30.79 16.11
CA MET A 1 -3.84 29.88 15.40
C MET A 1 -4.25 29.80 13.93
N ALA A 2 -3.30 29.81 12.99
CA ALA A 2 -3.63 29.70 11.57
C ALA A 2 -4.15 28.29 11.24
N THR A 3 -5.35 28.19 10.67
CA THR A 3 -5.89 26.93 10.17
C THR A 3 -5.05 26.44 9.00
N ARG A 4 -4.49 25.23 9.10
CA ARG A 4 -3.73 24.65 7.98
C ARG A 4 -4.66 24.35 6.80
N ILE A 5 -4.25 24.76 5.61
CA ILE A 5 -5.00 24.55 4.36
C ILE A 5 -4.18 23.66 3.42
N CYS A 6 -4.83 22.65 2.83
CA CYS A 6 -4.20 21.80 1.84
C CYS A 6 -4.02 22.55 0.52
N LYS A 7 -2.78 22.68 0.04
CA LYS A 7 -2.47 23.34 -1.26
C LYS A 7 -3.06 22.63 -2.49
N LYS A 8 -3.53 21.38 -2.35
CA LYS A 8 -4.07 20.59 -3.46
C LYS A 8 -5.59 20.68 -3.60
N CYS A 9 -6.33 20.71 -2.49
CA CYS A 9 -7.79 20.66 -2.51
C CYS A 9 -8.45 21.69 -1.59
N SER A 10 -7.67 22.60 -1.00
CA SER A 10 -8.12 23.61 -0.03
C SER A 10 -8.78 23.07 1.25
N GLY A 11 -8.72 21.75 1.48
CA GLY A 11 -9.29 21.12 2.67
C GLY A 11 -8.49 21.42 3.94
N THR A 12 -9.17 21.39 5.08
CA THR A 12 -8.62 21.72 6.42
C THR A 12 -8.45 20.50 7.32
N ARG A 13 -8.84 19.29 6.86
CA ARG A 13 -8.75 18.05 7.64
C ARG A 13 -7.38 17.40 7.45
N PHE A 14 -6.57 17.38 8.52
CA PHE A 14 -5.25 16.75 8.55
C PHE A 14 -5.18 15.70 9.66
N ASN A 15 -4.45 14.61 9.43
CA ASN A 15 -4.15 13.62 10.47
C ASN A 15 -2.88 14.02 11.26
N ASN A 16 -2.52 13.21 12.27
CA ASN A 16 -1.34 13.41 13.12
C ASN A 16 0.01 13.35 12.36
N HIS A 17 0.02 12.92 11.09
CA HIS A 17 1.18 12.93 10.20
C HIS A 17 1.17 14.12 9.23
N ASN A 18 0.38 15.15 9.50
CA ASN A 18 0.24 16.33 8.64
C ASN A 18 -0.21 16.02 7.20
N ALA A 19 -0.89 14.89 6.98
CA ALA A 19 -1.43 14.51 5.68
C ALA A 19 -2.90 14.92 5.53
N CYS A 20 -3.25 15.58 4.42
CA CYS A 20 -4.63 15.96 4.12
C CYS A 20 -5.52 14.71 3.96
N MET A 21 -6.54 14.59 4.80
CA MET A 21 -7.45 13.45 4.85
C MET A 21 -8.33 13.37 3.61
N ASP A 22 -8.75 14.51 3.05
CA ASP A 22 -9.58 14.56 1.83
C ASP A 22 -8.81 14.01 0.62
N CYS A 23 -7.59 14.50 0.41
CA CYS A 23 -6.71 14.00 -0.64
C CYS A 23 -6.33 12.52 -0.45
N ARG A 24 -6.18 12.06 0.80
CA ARG A 24 -5.93 10.65 1.10
C ARG A 24 -7.14 9.78 0.74
N ASN A 25 -8.35 10.20 1.12
CA ASN A 25 -9.59 9.48 0.84
C ASN A 25 -9.89 9.45 -0.67
N ALA A 26 -9.66 10.56 -1.39
CA ALA A 26 -9.81 10.61 -2.84
C ALA A 26 -8.87 9.61 -3.55
N ARG A 27 -7.60 9.53 -3.13
CA ARG A 27 -6.64 8.52 -3.66
C ARG A 27 -7.10 7.09 -3.36
N ALA A 28 -7.65 6.82 -2.19
CA ALA A 28 -8.17 5.51 -1.84
C ALA A 28 -9.34 5.10 -2.77
N LYS A 29 -10.27 6.02 -3.07
CA LYS A 29 -11.36 5.80 -4.03
C LYS A 29 -10.84 5.47 -5.43
N VAL A 30 -9.88 6.24 -5.94
CA VAL A 30 -9.25 5.98 -7.25
C VAL A 30 -8.57 4.61 -7.28
N ARG A 31 -7.82 4.25 -6.22
CA ARG A 31 -7.19 2.92 -6.14
C ARG A 31 -8.23 1.81 -6.14
N ALA A 32 -9.29 1.93 -5.35
CA ALA A 32 -10.36 0.93 -5.29
C ALA A 32 -11.05 0.74 -6.66
N ALA A 33 -11.31 1.83 -7.38
CA ALA A 33 -11.86 1.79 -8.73
C ALA A 33 -10.94 1.05 -9.70
N ARG A 34 -9.62 1.29 -9.64
CA ARG A 34 -8.63 0.58 -10.45
C ARG A 34 -8.54 -0.90 -10.11
N ILE A 35 -8.56 -1.28 -8.83
CA ILE A 35 -8.58 -2.71 -8.44
C ILE A 35 -9.81 -3.39 -9.04
N LYS A 36 -10.98 -2.75 -8.96
CA LYS A 36 -12.20 -3.29 -9.56
C LYS A 36 -12.10 -3.40 -11.07
N ALA A 37 -11.54 -2.39 -11.74
CA ALA A 37 -11.42 -2.36 -13.19
C ALA A 37 -10.37 -3.35 -13.74
N ASN A 38 -9.22 -3.49 -13.08
CA ASN A 38 -8.18 -4.44 -13.46
C ASN A 38 -8.61 -5.90 -13.19
N GLY A 39 -9.55 -6.10 -12.26
CA GLY A 39 -10.07 -7.41 -11.92
C GLY A 39 -9.13 -8.26 -11.09
N GLY A 40 -9.48 -9.54 -11.02
CA GLY A 40 -8.76 -10.55 -10.26
C GLY A 40 -9.11 -10.61 -8.77
N SER A 41 -8.82 -11.75 -8.15
CA SER A 41 -9.06 -11.96 -6.73
C SER A 41 -8.17 -13.06 -6.16
N HIS A 42 -8.07 -13.10 -4.83
CA HIS A 42 -7.41 -14.19 -4.13
C HIS A 42 -8.08 -14.41 -2.78
N THR A 43 -8.02 -15.64 -2.32
CA THR A 43 -8.51 -16.10 -1.03
C THR A 43 -7.49 -15.80 0.07
N ARG A 44 -7.95 -15.86 1.32
CA ARG A 44 -7.06 -15.81 2.49
C ARG A 44 -6.05 -16.96 2.49
N LYS A 45 -6.46 -18.17 2.08
CA LYS A 45 -5.61 -19.36 2.06
C LYS A 45 -4.44 -19.20 1.09
N GLU A 46 -4.72 -18.71 -0.11
CA GLU A 46 -3.69 -18.41 -1.12
C GLU A 46 -2.68 -17.36 -0.59
N TRP A 47 -3.18 -16.31 0.06
CA TRP A 47 -2.31 -15.30 0.66
C TRP A 47 -1.40 -15.88 1.74
N GLU A 48 -1.92 -16.64 2.70
CA GLU A 48 -1.10 -17.21 3.77
C GLU A 48 -0.10 -18.24 3.22
N ALA A 49 -0.48 -19.04 2.22
CA ALA A 49 0.44 -19.97 1.55
C ALA A 49 1.58 -19.24 0.84
N LEU A 50 1.27 -18.19 0.06
CA LEU A 50 2.27 -17.36 -0.61
C LEU A 50 3.20 -16.68 0.41
N LYS A 51 2.63 -16.12 1.49
CA LYS A 51 3.40 -15.49 2.56
C LYS A 51 4.33 -16.47 3.27
N ALA A 52 3.89 -17.69 3.52
CA ALA A 52 4.70 -18.73 4.17
C ALA A 52 5.87 -19.23 3.29
N SER A 53 5.74 -19.14 1.96
CA SER A 53 6.78 -19.55 1.02
C SER A 53 7.98 -18.61 0.91
N ILE A 54 7.95 -17.46 1.60
CA ILE A 54 8.95 -16.39 1.49
C ILE A 54 9.46 -16.01 2.87
N THR A 55 10.78 -15.94 3.06
CA THR A 55 11.44 -15.64 4.34
C THR A 55 11.94 -14.20 4.47
N ALA A 56 11.99 -13.46 3.36
CA ALA A 56 12.51 -12.09 3.28
C ALA A 56 11.75 -11.24 2.27
N CYS A 57 11.85 -9.92 2.38
CA CYS A 57 11.21 -9.02 1.42
C CYS A 57 11.83 -9.17 0.03
N PRO A 58 11.05 -9.54 -1.02
CA PRO A 58 11.59 -9.72 -2.37
C PRO A 58 12.21 -8.45 -2.97
N ASP A 59 11.82 -7.28 -2.48
CA ASP A 59 12.25 -6.00 -3.04
C ASP A 59 13.50 -5.42 -2.37
N CYS A 60 13.72 -5.68 -1.07
CA CYS A 60 14.87 -5.14 -0.33
C CYS A 60 15.76 -6.20 0.31
N GLY A 61 15.41 -7.49 0.20
CA GLY A 61 16.19 -8.61 0.73
C GLY A 61 16.20 -8.78 2.24
N ARG A 62 15.71 -7.83 3.04
CA ARG A 62 15.66 -7.96 4.51
C ARG A 62 14.78 -9.13 4.95
N ALA A 63 15.27 -9.94 5.88
CA ALA A 63 14.46 -10.97 6.53
C ALA A 63 13.27 -10.34 7.26
N TRP A 64 12.16 -11.07 7.38
CA TRP A 64 10.97 -10.55 8.05
C TRP A 64 11.22 -10.21 9.52
N SER A 65 12.15 -10.90 10.18
CA SER A 65 12.59 -10.65 11.56
C SER A 65 13.30 -9.30 11.73
N ASP A 66 13.94 -8.79 10.67
CA ASP A 66 14.80 -7.61 10.74
C ASP A 66 14.05 -6.33 10.37
N ILE A 67 12.79 -6.47 9.92
CA ILE A 67 11.95 -5.34 9.57
C ILE A 67 11.27 -4.84 10.85
N PRO A 68 11.46 -3.57 11.24
CA PRO A 68 10.85 -3.04 12.46
C PRO A 68 9.33 -3.06 12.36
N PHE A 69 8.64 -3.32 13.46
CA PHE A 69 7.18 -3.26 13.47
C PHE A 69 6.69 -1.82 13.19
N PRO A 70 5.64 -1.64 12.37
CA PRO A 70 5.13 -0.31 12.09
C PRO A 70 4.62 0.35 13.37
N THR A 71 5.02 1.60 13.61
CA THR A 71 4.56 2.40 14.77
C THR A 71 3.12 2.89 14.65
N VAL A 72 2.49 2.69 13.48
CA VAL A 72 1.11 3.13 13.22
C VAL A 72 0.15 1.99 13.59
N ALA A 73 -0.68 2.22 14.61
CA ALA A 73 -1.58 1.23 15.22
C ALA A 73 -2.49 0.43 14.25
N ARG A 74 -2.71 0.95 13.02
CA ARG A 74 -3.50 0.25 12.00
C ARG A 74 -2.81 -0.97 11.39
N TYR A 75 -1.49 -1.12 11.56
CA TYR A 75 -0.72 -2.20 10.96
C TYR A 75 -0.29 -3.17 12.06
N ASN A 76 -0.64 -4.43 11.90
CA ASN A 76 -0.33 -5.52 12.81
C ASN A 76 0.68 -6.53 12.22
N SER A 77 1.31 -6.18 11.11
CA SER A 77 2.30 -7.02 10.44
C SER A 77 3.32 -6.16 9.69
N VAL A 78 4.56 -6.63 9.64
CA VAL A 78 5.61 -6.08 8.78
C VAL A 78 5.40 -6.43 7.31
N ILE A 79 4.65 -7.51 7.04
CA ILE A 79 4.36 -8.03 5.70
C ILE A 79 3.03 -7.46 5.22
N THR A 80 3.05 -6.88 4.03
CA THR A 80 1.89 -6.32 3.35
C THR A 80 1.66 -7.01 2.01
N LYS A 81 0.45 -6.89 1.47
CA LYS A 81 0.09 -7.34 0.12
C LYS A 81 0.51 -6.28 -0.90
N GLY A 82 1.69 -6.46 -1.49
CA GLY A 82 2.13 -5.71 -2.65
C GLY A 82 1.57 -6.29 -3.94
N HIS A 83 1.65 -5.52 -5.02
CA HIS A 83 1.38 -5.99 -6.38
C HIS A 83 2.69 -6.03 -7.18
N ILE A 84 2.94 -7.09 -7.95
CA ILE A 84 4.12 -7.22 -8.82
C ILE A 84 4.05 -6.14 -9.89
N VAL A 85 3.00 -6.17 -10.71
CA VAL A 85 2.58 -5.04 -11.56
C VAL A 85 1.69 -4.13 -10.70
N PRO A 86 2.07 -2.85 -10.47
CA PRO A 86 1.24 -1.96 -9.68
C PRO A 86 -0.17 -1.80 -10.26
N VAL A 87 -1.17 -1.67 -9.39
CA VAL A 87 -2.57 -1.43 -9.80
C VAL A 87 -2.73 -0.22 -10.72
N TYR A 88 -1.92 0.83 -10.53
CA TYR A 88 -1.96 2.02 -11.38
C TYR A 88 -1.31 1.83 -12.76
N HIS A 89 -0.64 0.70 -13.00
CA HIS A 89 -0.13 0.23 -14.29
C HIS A 89 -0.95 -0.95 -14.84
N GLY A 90 -2.15 -1.19 -14.33
CA GLY A 90 -3.05 -2.25 -14.82
C GLY A 90 -2.88 -3.61 -14.15
N GLY A 91 -2.07 -3.73 -13.10
CA GLY A 91 -1.93 -5.01 -12.39
C GLY A 91 -3.22 -5.49 -11.71
N THR A 92 -3.52 -6.78 -11.85
CA THR A 92 -4.72 -7.42 -11.29
C THR A 92 -4.56 -7.72 -9.79
N ASN A 93 -5.64 -8.13 -9.13
CA ASN A 93 -5.63 -8.56 -7.73
C ASN A 93 -5.56 -10.09 -7.57
N ASP A 94 -5.22 -10.81 -8.64
CA ASP A 94 -4.99 -12.27 -8.63
C ASP A 94 -3.75 -12.62 -7.82
N ILE A 95 -3.75 -13.80 -7.19
CA ILE A 95 -2.61 -14.25 -6.38
C ILE A 95 -1.28 -14.22 -7.17
N ALA A 96 -1.32 -14.49 -8.47
CA ALA A 96 -0.15 -14.45 -9.35
C ALA A 96 0.46 -13.05 -9.51
N ASN A 97 -0.31 -11.97 -9.28
CA ASN A 97 0.19 -10.60 -9.27
C ASN A 97 0.40 -10.05 -7.84
N ILE A 98 0.08 -10.83 -6.80
CA ILE A 98 0.37 -10.44 -5.41
C ILE A 98 1.79 -10.85 -5.04
N LYS A 99 2.47 -10.01 -4.28
CA LYS A 99 3.74 -10.34 -3.62
C LYS A 99 3.73 -9.96 -2.14
N PRO A 100 4.21 -10.82 -1.22
CA PRO A 100 4.55 -10.41 0.13
C PRO A 100 5.63 -9.35 0.09
N GLN A 101 5.38 -8.20 0.71
CA GLN A 101 6.29 -7.06 0.63
C GLN A 101 6.33 -6.34 1.98
N CYS A 102 7.50 -5.89 2.43
CA CYS A 102 7.57 -5.09 3.65
C CYS A 102 6.81 -3.76 3.47
N TYR A 103 6.27 -3.20 4.56
CA TYR A 103 5.49 -1.95 4.50
C TYR A 103 6.29 -0.79 3.87
N GLU A 104 7.60 -0.70 4.12
CA GLU A 104 8.46 0.36 3.58
C GLU A 104 8.58 0.28 2.05
N CYS A 105 8.83 -0.92 1.51
CA CYS A 105 8.90 -1.13 0.07
C CYS A 105 7.54 -0.91 -0.59
N ASN A 106 6.46 -1.44 0.01
CA ASN A 106 5.11 -1.26 -0.53
C ASN A 106 4.71 0.22 -0.57
N PHE A 107 5.02 0.97 0.50
CA PHE A 107 4.76 2.40 0.52
C PHE A 107 5.58 3.12 -0.53
N ARG A 108 6.87 2.80 -0.68
CA ARG A 108 7.74 3.40 -1.70
C ARG A 108 7.24 3.16 -3.12
N GLN A 109 6.80 1.94 -3.44
CA GLN A 109 6.27 1.57 -4.74
C GLN A 109 4.97 2.33 -5.10
N ASN A 110 4.19 2.72 -4.09
CA ASN A 110 2.91 3.39 -4.25
C ASN A 110 2.93 4.87 -3.84
N ALA A 111 4.11 5.41 -3.49
CA ALA A 111 4.32 6.80 -3.11
C ALA A 111 4.85 7.62 -4.29
N GLY A 112 4.66 8.94 -4.18
CA GLY A 112 5.15 9.90 -5.17
C GLY A 112 4.22 10.08 -6.38
N PRO A 113 4.66 10.87 -7.37
CA PRO A 113 3.98 10.98 -8.66
C PRO A 113 3.99 9.62 -9.38
N LEU A 114 2.94 9.35 -10.16
CA LEU A 114 2.89 8.15 -11.00
C LEU A 114 4.02 8.26 -12.02
N LYS A 115 5.03 7.41 -11.91
CA LYS A 115 6.04 7.25 -12.96
C LYS A 115 5.34 6.53 -14.11
N ARG A 116 5.34 7.13 -15.29
CA ARG A 116 4.80 6.52 -16.50
C ARG A 116 5.80 5.53 -17.06
#